data_AF-B1CAV0-F1
#
_entry.id   AF-B1CAV0-F1
#
_cell.length_a   1.000
_cell.length_b   1.000
_cell.length_c   1.000
_cell.angle_alpha   90.00
_cell.angle_beta   90.00
_cell.angle_gamma   90.00
#
_symmetry.space_group_name_H-M   'P 1'
#
loop_
_entity.id
_entity.type
_entity.pdbx_description
1 polymer ?
#
loop_
_entity_poly.entity_id
_entity_poly.type
_entity_poly.pdbx_seq_one_letter_code
_entity_poly.pdbx_strand_id
1 'polypeptide(L)'
;MPNYIFSASPITTDGSYEFTGSPGSISVAENVNATITLTDVSISGGTCIDIKPGSNLTLIIKGVNRLAATIDGIGCGIHVPEGAVLTIKGDGKLYATGGSYYNGGSAAIGARADEDSCGTINIESGYVYAVGGSKAAGGDTGAGIGRSFYNGRGGTVNITGVQVVVSGSNTHLSFGLCATNINIENAVLYANRISGNKIITNSIIYNDANINLNCYDVNSDGKVTNSKGTVYGTYEIKNGNTFEIESTNKLEIPSGTSLINNGILTNNGTLTDKGTLINNRVFNNNGDTDLVAGSLFTNNGTINCTNHKAVQLRA
;
A
#
# COMPACT_ATOMS: atom_id res chain seq x y z
N MET A 1 20.57 32.84 14.47
CA MET A 1 20.26 31.63 15.26
C MET A 1 18.81 31.30 14.94
N PRO A 2 18.45 30.08 14.50
CA PRO A 2 17.04 29.74 14.36
C PRO A 2 16.43 29.77 15.75
N ASN A 3 15.32 30.49 15.93
CA ASN A 3 14.56 30.49 17.17
C ASN A 3 13.96 29.09 17.36
N TYR A 4 14.58 28.28 18.22
CA TYR A 4 13.99 27.03 18.69
C TYR A 4 12.81 27.37 19.61
N ILE A 5 11.61 27.41 19.05
CA ILE A 5 10.39 27.50 19.83
C ILE A 5 10.11 26.08 20.34
N PHE A 6 10.33 25.84 21.63
CA PHE A 6 9.68 24.73 22.34
C PHE A 6 8.17 25.02 22.28
N SER A 7 7.46 24.47 21.30
CA SER A 7 6.06 24.83 21.07
C SER A 7 5.13 24.12 22.03
N ALA A 8 4.32 24.92 22.72
CA ALA A 8 3.09 24.46 23.32
C ALA A 8 2.17 23.87 22.23
N SER A 9 1.75 22.63 22.42
CA SER A 9 0.58 22.06 21.73
C SER A 9 -0.68 22.70 22.35
N PRO A 10 -1.68 23.16 21.58
CA PRO A 10 -1.81 23.04 20.12
C PRO A 10 -1.00 24.08 19.33
N ILE A 11 -0.56 23.70 18.13
CA ILE A 11 0.03 24.59 17.11
C ILE A 11 -1.10 25.34 16.42
N THR A 12 -1.14 26.66 16.56
CA THR A 12 -2.23 27.54 16.08
C THR A 12 -1.82 28.56 15.02
N THR A 13 -0.55 28.54 14.61
CA THR A 13 0.03 29.50 13.66
C THR A 13 0.92 28.78 12.67
N ASP A 14 1.04 29.32 11.47
CA ASP A 14 1.96 28.80 10.47
C ASP A 14 3.41 28.90 10.97
N GLY A 15 4.22 27.88 10.71
CA GLY A 15 5.60 27.90 11.16
C GLY A 15 6.30 26.55 11.18
N SER A 16 7.51 26.57 11.75
CA SER A 16 8.33 25.38 11.96
C SER A 16 8.48 25.09 13.45
N TYR A 17 8.36 23.82 13.82
CA TYR A 17 8.34 23.35 15.19
C TYR A 17 9.21 22.11 15.34
N GLU A 18 9.80 21.92 16.52
CA GLU A 18 10.63 20.75 16.81
C GLU A 18 10.19 20.08 18.09
N PHE A 19 10.14 18.75 18.06
CA PHE A 19 9.84 17.92 19.22
C PHE A 19 10.87 16.82 19.37
N THR A 20 11.21 16.54 20.63
CA THR A 20 12.11 15.45 21.04
C THR A 20 11.55 14.76 22.28
N GLY A 21 11.96 13.51 22.53
CA GLY A 21 11.55 12.78 23.74
C GLY A 21 10.06 12.46 23.77
N SER A 22 9.33 12.86 24.82
CA SER A 22 7.91 12.51 25.00
C SER A 22 7.04 13.74 25.23
N PRO A 23 6.74 14.52 24.17
CA PRO A 23 6.09 15.83 24.28
C PRO A 23 4.59 15.78 24.62
N GLY A 24 4.01 14.61 24.88
CA GLY A 24 2.56 14.43 24.89
C GLY A 24 1.97 14.50 23.47
N SER A 25 0.64 14.63 23.34
CA SER A 25 0.00 14.73 22.04
C SER A 25 0.26 16.09 21.36
N ILE A 26 0.45 16.05 20.05
CA ILE A 26 0.69 17.23 19.21
C ILE A 26 -0.57 17.48 18.40
N SER A 27 -1.10 18.69 18.42
CA SER A 27 -2.24 19.06 17.57
C SER A 27 -1.90 20.25 16.68
N VAL A 28 -2.34 20.19 15.42
CA VAL A 28 -2.27 21.28 14.44
C VAL A 28 -3.68 21.78 14.20
N ALA A 29 -3.95 23.02 14.60
CA ALA A 29 -5.27 23.65 14.49
C ALA A 29 -5.69 23.85 13.02
N GLU A 30 -6.99 24.11 12.79
CA GLU A 30 -7.56 24.27 11.45
C GLU A 30 -6.86 25.35 10.64
N ASN A 31 -6.71 25.11 9.33
CA ASN A 31 -6.13 26.04 8.37
C ASN A 31 -4.69 26.47 8.69
N VAL A 32 -3.92 25.63 9.40
CA VAL A 32 -2.51 25.89 9.72
C VAL A 32 -1.58 25.16 8.75
N ASN A 33 -0.56 25.86 8.27
CA ASN A 33 0.57 25.30 7.53
C ASN A 33 1.78 25.13 8.46
N ALA A 34 1.98 23.91 8.96
CA ALA A 34 3.06 23.61 9.89
C ALA A 34 4.12 22.69 9.27
N THR A 35 5.37 22.95 9.60
CA THR A 35 6.46 21.98 9.48
C THR A 35 6.85 21.51 10.87
N ILE A 36 6.81 20.21 11.13
CA ILE A 36 7.19 19.64 12.41
C ILE A 36 8.38 18.71 12.20
N THR A 37 9.48 18.94 12.91
CA THR A 37 10.60 17.98 12.98
C THR A 37 10.47 17.14 14.24
N LEU A 38 10.40 15.82 14.08
CA LEU A 38 10.49 14.86 15.19
C LEU A 38 11.90 14.27 15.23
N THR A 39 12.53 14.30 16.40
CA THR A 39 13.79 13.58 16.65
C THR A 39 13.65 12.72 17.90
N ASP A 40 13.68 11.39 17.71
CA ASP A 40 13.57 10.39 18.78
C ASP A 40 12.34 10.60 19.68
N VAL A 41 11.20 10.90 19.04
CA VAL A 41 9.93 11.16 19.73
C VAL A 41 9.19 9.86 20.02
N SER A 42 8.68 9.73 21.24
CA SER A 42 7.79 8.63 21.65
C SER A 42 6.54 9.21 22.31
N ILE A 43 5.40 9.05 21.64
CA ILE A 43 4.08 9.44 22.13
C ILE A 43 3.21 8.19 22.20
N SER A 44 2.53 8.01 23.33
CA SER A 44 1.54 6.95 23.53
C SER A 44 0.31 7.56 24.21
N GLY A 45 -0.88 7.28 23.69
CA GLY A 45 -2.12 7.86 24.22
C GLY A 45 -3.27 7.72 23.23
N GLY A 46 -4.19 8.68 23.18
CA GLY A 46 -5.23 8.73 22.14
C GLY A 46 -4.65 8.98 20.75
N THR A 47 -5.07 10.04 20.07
CA THR A 47 -4.36 10.46 18.84
C THR A 47 -3.00 11.08 19.23
N CYS A 48 -1.90 10.59 18.66
CA CYS A 48 -0.57 11.14 18.97
C CYS A 48 -0.31 12.47 18.25
N ILE A 49 -0.60 12.52 16.95
CA ILE A 49 -0.58 13.76 16.15
C ILE A 49 -1.97 13.97 15.54
N ASP A 50 -2.64 15.08 15.89
CA ASP A 50 -4.00 15.40 15.44
C ASP A 50 -4.00 16.62 14.51
N ILE A 51 -4.13 16.39 13.21
CA ILE A 51 -4.24 17.43 12.19
C ILE A 51 -5.71 17.77 12.01
N LYS A 52 -6.07 19.06 12.03
CA LYS A 52 -7.45 19.50 11.79
C LYS A 52 -7.70 19.86 10.31
N PRO A 53 -8.97 19.82 9.84
CA PRO A 53 -9.32 20.13 8.45
C PRO A 53 -8.73 21.45 7.94
N GLY A 54 -8.43 21.51 6.64
CA GLY A 54 -7.83 22.67 5.98
C GLY A 54 -6.34 22.88 6.24
N SER A 55 -5.72 22.05 7.08
CA SER A 55 -4.33 22.20 7.51
C SER A 55 -3.37 21.37 6.67
N ASN A 56 -2.15 21.87 6.49
CA ASN A 56 -1.06 21.18 5.81
C ASN A 56 0.09 20.96 6.80
N LEU A 57 0.38 19.70 7.09
CA LEU A 57 1.51 19.31 7.93
C LEU A 57 2.61 18.67 7.08
N THR A 58 3.80 19.28 7.08
CA THR A 58 5.03 18.59 6.69
C THR A 58 5.72 18.03 7.93
N LEU A 59 5.81 16.71 8.04
CA LEU A 59 6.49 16.01 9.12
C LEU A 59 7.88 15.57 8.67
N ILE A 60 8.92 16.15 9.26
CA ILE A 60 10.31 15.77 9.06
C ILE A 60 10.71 14.79 10.16
N ILE A 61 10.95 13.53 9.81
CA ILE A 61 11.36 12.47 10.76
C ILE A 61 12.88 12.32 10.76
N LYS A 62 13.47 12.40 11.96
CA LYS A 62 14.87 12.09 12.25
C LYS A 62 14.94 11.06 13.38
N GLY A 63 16.02 10.28 13.44
CA GLY A 63 16.17 9.25 14.46
C GLY A 63 15.05 8.21 14.40
N VAL A 64 14.57 7.74 15.55
CA VAL A 64 13.50 6.72 15.64
C VAL A 64 12.30 7.24 16.41
N ASN A 65 11.18 7.45 15.71
CA ASN A 65 9.96 8.00 16.26
C ASN A 65 8.88 6.92 16.41
N ARG A 66 8.15 6.92 17.54
CA ARG A 66 7.10 5.97 17.88
C ARG A 66 5.82 6.71 18.27
N LEU A 67 4.76 6.52 17.50
CA LEU A 67 3.45 7.13 17.69
C LEU A 67 2.41 6.03 17.88
N ALA A 68 2.10 5.72 19.13
CA ALA A 68 1.24 4.58 19.47
C ALA A 68 -0.11 5.04 20.04
N ALA A 69 -1.17 4.99 19.24
CA ALA A 69 -2.52 5.13 19.77
C ALA A 69 -2.91 3.90 20.59
N THR A 70 -3.47 4.11 21.79
CA THR A 70 -3.78 3.08 22.78
C THR A 70 -5.18 2.49 22.60
N ILE A 71 -5.50 1.49 23.42
CA ILE A 71 -6.64 0.56 23.28
C ILE A 71 -7.96 1.15 23.82
N ASP A 72 -7.97 2.41 24.27
CA ASP A 72 -9.14 3.04 24.90
C ASP A 72 -9.78 4.17 24.04
N GLY A 73 -9.62 4.12 22.72
CA GLY A 73 -10.25 5.12 21.86
C GLY A 73 -10.02 4.97 20.36
N ILE A 74 -10.74 5.81 19.61
CA ILE A 74 -10.66 5.97 18.16
C ILE A 74 -9.39 6.74 17.70
N GLY A 75 -8.28 6.58 18.42
CA GLY A 75 -7.05 7.35 18.18
C GLY A 75 -6.25 6.85 16.99
N CYS A 76 -5.50 7.74 16.34
CA CYS A 76 -4.53 7.41 15.31
C CYS A 76 -3.12 7.71 15.80
N GLY A 77 -2.10 7.01 15.30
CA GLY A 77 -0.72 7.47 15.43
C GLY A 77 -0.59 8.87 14.82
N ILE A 78 -1.13 9.06 13.61
CA ILE A 78 -1.33 10.37 12.99
C ILE A 78 -2.73 10.42 12.39
N HIS A 79 -3.53 11.36 12.88
CA HIS A 79 -4.88 11.60 12.36
C HIS A 79 -4.82 12.60 11.20
N VAL A 80 -5.36 12.20 10.04
CA VAL A 80 -5.43 12.98 8.80
C VAL A 80 -6.88 12.95 8.29
N PRO A 81 -7.75 13.85 8.76
CA PRO A 81 -9.15 13.89 8.36
C PRO A 81 -9.29 14.42 6.93
N GLU A 82 -10.49 14.28 6.36
CA GLU A 82 -10.84 14.89 5.07
C GLU A 82 -10.50 16.39 5.05
N GLY A 83 -9.91 16.85 3.94
CA GLY A 83 -9.46 18.23 3.77
C GLY A 83 -8.13 18.58 4.45
N ALA A 84 -7.52 17.67 5.20
CA ALA A 84 -6.15 17.83 5.71
C ALA A 84 -5.10 17.19 4.78
N VAL A 85 -3.86 17.68 4.85
CA VAL A 85 -2.72 17.11 4.13
C VAL A 85 -1.59 16.79 5.10
N LEU A 86 -1.08 15.57 5.03
CA LEU A 86 0.14 15.14 5.68
C LEU A 86 1.21 14.85 4.62
N THR A 87 2.41 15.39 4.79
CA THR A 87 3.58 15.03 3.99
C THR A 87 4.71 14.58 4.91
N ILE A 88 5.18 13.35 4.75
CA ILE A 88 6.26 12.75 5.54
C ILE A 88 7.57 12.81 4.76
N LYS A 89 8.61 13.35 5.40
CA LYS A 89 9.97 13.53 4.86
C LYS A 89 11.03 13.18 5.90
N GLY A 90 12.28 13.07 5.47
CA GLY A 90 13.45 12.91 6.34
C GLY A 90 14.13 11.57 6.16
N ASP A 91 15.16 11.30 6.96
CA ASP A 91 15.99 10.09 6.91
C ASP A 91 15.72 9.15 8.09
N GLY A 92 14.84 9.56 9.02
CA GLY A 92 14.49 8.80 10.20
C GLY A 92 13.52 7.65 9.94
N LYS A 93 13.14 7.01 11.04
CA LYS A 93 12.13 5.93 11.09
C LYS A 93 10.90 6.41 11.85
N LEU A 94 9.73 6.08 11.32
CA LEU A 94 8.44 6.33 11.95
C LEU A 94 7.71 5.00 12.15
N TYR A 95 7.39 4.70 13.40
CA TYR A 95 6.53 3.58 13.78
C TYR A 95 5.21 4.15 14.28
N ALA A 96 4.13 3.91 13.54
CA ALA A 96 2.79 4.37 13.88
C ALA A 96 1.87 3.18 14.15
N THR A 97 1.04 3.26 15.20
CA THR A 97 -0.02 2.28 15.44
C THR A 97 -1.37 2.96 15.65
N GLY A 98 -2.41 2.40 15.06
CA GLY A 98 -3.79 2.83 15.23
C GLY A 98 -4.39 2.32 16.54
N GLY A 99 -5.29 3.10 17.11
CA GLY A 99 -6.01 2.78 18.33
C GLY A 99 -7.05 1.68 18.11
N SER A 100 -7.26 0.89 19.14
CA SER A 100 -8.26 -0.18 19.13
C SER A 100 -9.51 0.32 19.85
N TYR A 101 -10.69 0.18 19.25
CA TYR A 101 -11.96 0.59 19.87
C TYR A 101 -12.99 -0.55 19.78
N TYR A 102 -13.92 -0.58 20.73
CA TYR A 102 -14.89 -1.67 20.89
C TYR A 102 -15.71 -1.93 19.61
N ASN A 103 -15.95 -0.87 18.83
CA ASN A 103 -16.71 -0.91 17.58
C ASN A 103 -15.87 -0.73 16.30
N GLY A 104 -14.54 -0.61 16.39
CA GLY A 104 -13.70 -0.49 15.19
C GLY A 104 -12.24 -0.15 15.49
N GLY A 105 -11.31 -0.49 14.60
CA GLY A 105 -9.93 -0.04 14.67
C GLY A 105 -9.71 1.24 13.86
N SER A 106 -8.92 2.18 14.37
CA SER A 106 -8.55 3.41 13.63
C SER A 106 -7.28 3.17 12.80
N ALA A 107 -7.07 3.99 11.77
CA ALA A 107 -5.83 3.90 10.99
C ALA A 107 -4.61 4.27 11.84
N ALA A 108 -3.44 3.70 11.49
CA ALA A 108 -2.19 4.17 12.09
C ALA A 108 -1.85 5.59 11.62
N ILE A 109 -1.99 5.83 10.31
CA ILE A 109 -1.85 7.13 9.67
C ILE A 109 -3.07 7.34 8.77
N GLY A 110 -3.95 8.27 9.09
CA GLY A 110 -5.16 8.54 8.31
C GLY A 110 -6.37 8.79 9.18
N ALA A 111 -7.51 8.20 8.83
CA ALA A 111 -8.79 8.48 9.46
C ALA A 111 -9.03 7.67 10.75
N ARG A 112 -9.86 8.24 11.63
CA ARG A 112 -10.39 7.55 12.80
C ARG A 112 -11.47 6.52 12.42
N ALA A 113 -11.79 5.63 13.35
CA ALA A 113 -12.78 4.58 13.12
C ALA A 113 -14.22 5.09 12.90
N ASP A 114 -14.54 6.30 13.35
CA ASP A 114 -15.84 6.97 13.21
C ASP A 114 -15.91 7.91 12.00
N GLU A 115 -14.87 7.93 11.16
CA GLU A 115 -14.79 8.79 9.99
C GLU A 115 -14.98 8.01 8.68
N ASP A 116 -15.64 8.66 7.72
CA ASP A 116 -15.93 8.07 6.42
C ASP A 116 -14.81 8.24 5.39
N SER A 117 -13.85 9.14 5.65
CA SER A 117 -12.80 9.54 4.71
C SER A 117 -11.54 10.00 5.43
N CYS A 118 -10.37 9.78 4.81
CA CYS A 118 -9.12 10.41 5.21
C CYS A 118 -8.76 11.56 4.26
N GLY A 119 -7.79 12.39 4.66
CA GLY A 119 -7.23 13.44 3.83
C GLY A 119 -6.22 12.92 2.80
N THR A 120 -5.28 13.78 2.43
CA THR A 120 -4.16 13.43 1.55
C THR A 120 -2.93 13.09 2.37
N ILE A 121 -2.31 11.94 2.08
CA ILE A 121 -1.11 11.45 2.76
C ILE A 121 -0.01 11.25 1.72
N ASN A 122 1.07 12.01 1.83
CA ASN A 122 2.25 11.91 1.00
C ASN A 122 3.42 11.35 1.82
N ILE A 123 4.12 10.34 1.29
CA ILE A 123 5.35 9.79 1.88
C ILE A 123 6.46 9.92 0.84
N GLU A 124 7.36 10.88 1.06
CA GLU A 124 8.39 11.27 0.10
C GLU A 124 9.80 10.85 0.51
N SER A 125 10.06 10.67 1.81
CA SER A 125 11.33 10.14 2.33
C SER A 125 11.17 9.52 3.72
N GLY A 126 12.16 8.73 4.12
CA GLY A 126 12.22 8.07 5.43
C GLY A 126 11.62 6.67 5.40
N TYR A 127 11.75 5.97 6.53
CA TYR A 127 11.17 4.64 6.71
C TYR A 127 9.87 4.75 7.51
N VAL A 128 8.76 4.24 6.96
CA VAL A 128 7.46 4.24 7.64
C VAL A 128 7.00 2.80 7.88
N TYR A 129 6.69 2.51 9.14
CA TYR A 129 6.05 1.27 9.58
C TYR A 129 4.72 1.62 10.25
N ALA A 130 3.60 1.22 9.65
CA ALA A 130 2.27 1.61 10.11
C ALA A 130 1.33 0.41 10.27
N VAL A 131 0.79 0.23 11.47
CA VAL A 131 -0.11 -0.90 11.80
C VAL A 131 -1.46 -0.37 12.26
N GLY A 132 -2.51 -0.74 11.55
CA GLY A 132 -3.87 -0.36 11.91
C GLY A 132 -4.34 -0.94 13.23
N GLY A 133 -5.25 -0.24 13.91
CA GLY A 133 -5.82 -0.69 15.17
C GLY A 133 -6.71 -1.92 15.03
N SER A 134 -6.83 -2.71 16.11
CA SER A 134 -7.67 -3.92 16.15
C SER A 134 -9.05 -3.61 16.73
N LYS A 135 -10.03 -4.50 16.52
CA LYS A 135 -11.24 -4.56 17.36
C LYS A 135 -11.09 -5.67 18.40
N ALA A 136 -11.65 -5.48 19.59
CA ALA A 136 -11.70 -6.49 20.65
C ALA A 136 -12.75 -7.61 20.42
N ALA A 137 -13.77 -7.41 19.58
CA ALA A 137 -14.92 -8.32 19.46
C ALA A 137 -15.50 -8.45 18.03
N GLY A 138 -14.72 -8.95 17.06
CA GLY A 138 -15.24 -9.44 15.76
C GLY A 138 -15.86 -8.40 14.82
N GLY A 139 -15.10 -7.39 14.42
CA GLY A 139 -15.58 -6.31 13.55
C GLY A 139 -14.41 -5.47 13.06
N ASP A 140 -14.72 -4.36 12.42
CA ASP A 140 -13.80 -3.70 11.50
C ASP A 140 -12.50 -3.21 12.12
N THR A 141 -11.44 -3.29 11.33
CA THR A 141 -10.07 -3.02 11.75
C THR A 141 -9.52 -1.80 11.03
N GLY A 142 -8.60 -1.11 11.69
CA GLY A 142 -7.84 0.00 11.15
C GLY A 142 -7.01 -0.41 9.94
N ALA A 143 -6.87 0.51 8.98
CA ALA A 143 -5.84 0.37 7.97
C ALA A 143 -4.46 0.74 8.55
N GLY A 144 -3.38 0.21 7.98
CA GLY A 144 -2.05 0.75 8.27
C GLY A 144 -2.01 2.24 7.91
N ILE A 145 -2.30 2.55 6.65
CA ILE A 145 -2.43 3.93 6.14
C ILE A 145 -3.74 4.10 5.36
N GLY A 146 -4.41 5.24 5.59
CA GLY A 146 -5.68 5.59 4.97
C GLY A 146 -6.87 5.44 5.92
N ARG A 147 -7.95 4.77 5.51
CA ARG A 147 -9.20 4.64 6.30
C ARG A 147 -9.66 3.17 6.45
N SER A 148 -10.26 2.83 7.60
CA SER A 148 -10.90 1.52 7.85
C SER A 148 -12.25 1.37 7.13
N PHE A 149 -12.68 0.15 6.79
CA PHE A 149 -13.93 -0.27 6.09
C PHE A 149 -13.89 -0.43 4.56
N TYR A 150 -14.63 -1.46 4.13
CA TYR A 150 -14.83 -1.97 2.78
C TYR A 150 -15.04 -0.85 1.72
N ASN A 151 -14.35 -1.04 0.58
CA ASN A 151 -14.47 -0.29 -0.68
C ASN A 151 -13.72 1.05 -0.78
N GLY A 152 -12.64 1.27 -0.02
CA GLY A 152 -11.70 2.37 -0.29
C GLY A 152 -12.36 3.76 -0.24
N ARG A 153 -13.15 4.02 0.80
CA ARG A 153 -13.81 5.33 0.94
C ARG A 153 -12.80 6.37 1.43
N GLY A 154 -12.59 7.38 0.61
CA GLY A 154 -11.96 8.63 1.02
C GLY A 154 -10.44 8.71 0.89
N GLY A 155 -9.97 9.94 0.68
CA GLY A 155 -8.56 10.31 0.69
C GLY A 155 -7.70 9.85 -0.48
N THR A 156 -6.46 10.32 -0.46
CA THR A 156 -5.41 9.99 -1.44
C THR A 156 -4.13 9.62 -0.69
N VAL A 157 -3.50 8.51 -1.08
CA VAL A 157 -2.19 8.09 -0.53
C VAL A 157 -1.17 8.08 -1.65
N ASN A 158 -0.10 8.86 -1.50
CA ASN A 158 1.02 8.93 -2.43
C ASN A 158 2.30 8.43 -1.73
N ILE A 159 2.99 7.47 -2.34
CA ILE A 159 4.24 6.91 -1.84
C ILE A 159 5.29 7.03 -2.94
N THR A 160 6.36 7.79 -2.73
CA THR A 160 7.36 8.07 -3.77
C THR A 160 8.78 7.83 -3.27
N GLY A 161 9.57 7.00 -3.96
CA GLY A 161 11.02 6.88 -3.73
C GLY A 161 11.45 6.20 -2.42
N VAL A 162 10.52 5.55 -1.70
CA VAL A 162 10.73 5.12 -0.30
C VAL A 162 10.40 3.65 -0.05
N GLN A 163 10.86 3.15 1.10
CA GLN A 163 10.37 1.89 1.67
C GLN A 163 9.28 2.15 2.72
N VAL A 164 8.13 1.50 2.55
CA VAL A 164 6.98 1.58 3.45
C VAL A 164 6.51 0.18 3.83
N VAL A 165 6.26 -0.05 5.10
CA VAL A 165 5.69 -1.29 5.63
C VAL A 165 4.37 -0.96 6.31
N VAL A 166 3.30 -1.59 5.85
CA VAL A 166 1.95 -1.35 6.35
C VAL A 166 1.24 -2.66 6.56
N SER A 167 0.51 -2.74 7.66
CA SER A 167 -0.43 -3.82 7.87
C SER A 167 -1.72 -3.26 8.44
N GLY A 168 -2.83 -3.87 8.05
CA GLY A 168 -4.01 -3.80 8.88
C GLY A 168 -3.79 -4.55 10.20
N SER A 169 -4.79 -4.54 11.08
CA SER A 169 -4.70 -5.29 12.34
C SER A 169 -4.59 -6.81 12.11
N ASN A 170 -4.01 -7.51 13.09
CA ASN A 170 -3.69 -8.95 13.01
C ASN A 170 -4.91 -9.87 13.14
N THR A 171 -6.12 -9.34 13.33
CA THR A 171 -7.29 -10.14 13.72
C THR A 171 -8.33 -10.37 12.61
N HIS A 172 -8.32 -9.62 11.49
CA HIS A 172 -9.36 -9.73 10.42
C HIS A 172 -8.83 -9.39 9.01
N LEU A 173 -9.72 -9.30 7.99
CA LEU A 173 -9.47 -8.96 6.56
C LEU A 173 -8.93 -7.52 6.34
N SER A 174 -7.99 -7.11 7.17
CA SER A 174 -7.55 -5.75 7.39
C SER A 174 -6.68 -5.25 6.25
N PHE A 175 -6.79 -3.96 5.93
CA PHE A 175 -6.04 -3.34 4.85
C PHE A 175 -4.73 -2.73 5.32
N GLY A 176 -3.63 -3.03 4.63
CA GLY A 176 -2.37 -2.31 4.82
C GLY A 176 -2.53 -0.87 4.32
N LEU A 177 -3.06 -0.71 3.10
CA LEU A 177 -3.43 0.58 2.52
C LEU A 177 -4.90 0.58 2.10
N CYS A 178 -5.63 1.63 2.45
CA CYS A 178 -7.02 1.79 2.05
C CYS A 178 -7.38 3.26 1.83
N ALA A 179 -7.55 3.68 0.59
CA ALA A 179 -7.95 5.03 0.20
C ALA A 179 -8.75 5.02 -1.10
N THR A 180 -9.34 6.15 -1.51
CA THR A 180 -9.96 6.26 -2.85
C THR A 180 -8.90 6.09 -3.94
N ASN A 181 -7.81 6.84 -3.82
CA ASN A 181 -6.70 6.84 -4.78
C ASN A 181 -5.39 6.50 -4.07
N ILE A 182 -4.62 5.60 -4.67
CA ILE A 182 -3.31 5.15 -4.18
C ILE A 182 -2.33 5.24 -5.34
N ASN A 183 -1.32 6.10 -5.20
CA ASN A 183 -0.26 6.28 -6.18
C ASN A 183 1.06 5.85 -5.54
N ILE A 184 1.77 4.92 -6.18
CA ILE A 184 3.05 4.39 -5.68
C ILE A 184 4.07 4.51 -6.80
N GLU A 185 5.11 5.31 -6.59
CA GLU A 185 6.12 5.61 -7.61
C GLU A 185 7.53 5.35 -7.07
N ASN A 186 8.36 4.61 -7.80
CA ASN A 186 9.76 4.38 -7.43
C ASN A 186 9.96 3.86 -5.98
N ALA A 187 9.00 3.09 -5.45
CA ALA A 187 8.94 2.74 -4.03
C ALA A 187 8.94 1.22 -3.78
N VAL A 188 9.24 0.82 -2.55
CA VAL A 188 9.09 -0.56 -2.05
C VAL A 188 8.02 -0.58 -0.97
N LEU A 189 6.93 -1.29 -1.20
CA LEU A 189 5.81 -1.40 -0.26
C LEU A 189 5.66 -2.84 0.24
N TYR A 190 5.52 -3.01 1.55
CA TYR A 190 5.07 -4.26 2.16
C TYR A 190 3.66 -4.02 2.73
N ALA A 191 2.62 -4.62 2.15
CA ALA A 191 1.23 -4.37 2.53
C ALA A 191 0.38 -5.65 2.47
N ASN A 192 -0.18 -6.09 3.60
CA ASN A 192 -1.04 -7.29 3.69
C ASN A 192 -2.38 -7.21 2.90
N ARG A 193 -2.81 -6.02 2.47
CA ARG A 193 -3.90 -5.80 1.50
C ARG A 193 -3.92 -4.34 1.04
N ILE A 194 -4.27 -4.08 -0.22
CA ILE A 194 -4.37 -2.72 -0.77
C ILE A 194 -5.75 -2.50 -1.43
N SER A 195 -6.56 -1.58 -0.91
CA SER A 195 -7.88 -1.23 -1.44
C SER A 195 -7.97 0.23 -1.90
N GLY A 196 -8.63 0.44 -3.03
CA GLY A 196 -8.66 1.73 -3.72
C GLY A 196 -8.28 1.62 -5.20
N ASN A 197 -8.47 2.71 -5.94
CA ASN A 197 -7.88 2.89 -7.27
C ASN A 197 -6.36 2.98 -7.12
N LYS A 198 -5.62 2.21 -7.89
CA LYS A 198 -4.16 2.06 -7.74
C LYS A 198 -3.45 2.44 -9.03
N ILE A 199 -2.47 3.33 -8.92
CA ILE A 199 -1.48 3.61 -9.96
C ILE A 199 -0.11 3.26 -9.36
N ILE A 200 0.62 2.34 -9.98
CA ILE A 200 1.87 1.81 -9.43
C ILE A 200 2.95 1.81 -10.50
N THR A 201 3.87 2.76 -10.40
CA THR A 201 4.93 3.00 -11.38
C THR A 201 6.29 2.66 -10.78
N ASN A 202 7.08 1.85 -11.48
CA ASN A 202 8.47 1.51 -11.11
C ASN A 202 8.66 1.10 -9.64
N SER A 203 7.70 0.35 -9.07
CA SER A 203 7.66 0.02 -7.64
C SER A 203 7.59 -1.49 -7.39
N ILE A 204 8.03 -1.92 -6.20
CA ILE A 204 8.01 -3.31 -5.74
C ILE A 204 6.98 -3.42 -4.61
N ILE A 205 6.05 -4.37 -4.70
CA ILE A 205 4.98 -4.55 -3.69
C ILE A 205 5.00 -5.99 -3.17
N TYR A 206 5.09 -6.16 -1.84
CA TYR A 206 4.99 -7.43 -1.14
C TYR A 206 3.66 -7.49 -0.38
N ASN A 207 2.85 -8.54 -0.53
CA ASN A 207 1.55 -8.65 0.14
C ASN A 207 1.36 -10.00 0.86
N ASP A 208 1.12 -9.94 2.17
CA ASP A 208 0.81 -11.10 3.01
C ASP A 208 -0.71 -11.35 3.10
N ALA A 209 -1.26 -11.88 2.00
CA ALA A 209 -2.42 -12.77 1.90
C ALA A 209 -2.79 -12.94 0.41
N ASN A 210 -2.17 -13.94 -0.26
CA ASN A 210 -2.62 -14.51 -1.54
C ASN A 210 -2.64 -13.63 -2.82
N ILE A 211 -1.85 -12.56 -2.93
CA ILE A 211 -1.51 -11.99 -4.25
C ILE A 211 -0.03 -11.63 -4.25
N ASN A 212 0.78 -12.54 -4.78
CA ASN A 212 2.19 -12.30 -5.04
C ASN A 212 2.38 -12.11 -6.55
N LEU A 213 2.27 -10.85 -6.95
CA LEU A 213 2.74 -10.32 -8.21
C LEU A 213 3.54 -9.06 -7.90
N ASN A 214 4.79 -9.05 -8.37
CA ASN A 214 5.45 -7.78 -8.62
C ASN A 214 4.75 -7.12 -9.83
N CYS A 215 4.39 -5.84 -9.67
CA CYS A 215 3.71 -4.92 -10.61
C CYS A 215 2.17 -5.04 -10.68
N TYR A 216 1.46 -3.89 -10.80
CA TYR A 216 0.60 -3.55 -11.95
C TYR A 216 0.04 -2.12 -11.92
N ASP A 217 0.12 -1.43 -13.08
CA ASP A 217 -0.83 -0.40 -13.49
C ASP A 217 -2.15 -1.11 -13.84
N VAL A 218 -3.20 -0.84 -13.07
CA VAL A 218 -4.56 -1.23 -13.41
C VAL A 218 -5.21 -0.01 -14.05
N ASN A 219 -5.28 0.00 -15.38
CA ASN A 219 -6.06 1.01 -16.08
C ASN A 219 -7.57 0.79 -15.78
N SER A 220 -8.36 1.85 -15.86
CA SER A 220 -9.81 1.83 -15.57
C SER A 220 -10.64 0.87 -16.45
N ASP A 221 -10.03 0.27 -17.47
CA ASP A 221 -10.60 -0.70 -18.41
C ASP A 221 -10.33 -2.17 -18.04
N GLY A 222 -9.66 -2.45 -16.91
CA GLY A 222 -9.29 -3.81 -16.50
C GLY A 222 -8.07 -4.38 -17.24
N LYS A 223 -7.32 -3.54 -17.96
CA LYS A 223 -6.06 -3.91 -18.60
C LYS A 223 -4.88 -3.79 -17.62
N VAL A 224 -4.10 -4.86 -17.55
CA VAL A 224 -2.84 -4.99 -16.86
C VAL A 224 -1.72 -5.03 -17.90
N THR A 225 -0.83 -4.03 -17.92
CA THR A 225 0.31 -3.93 -18.85
C THR A 225 1.65 -3.94 -18.13
N ASN A 226 2.74 -4.21 -18.86
CA ASN A 226 4.11 -4.21 -18.37
C ASN A 226 4.42 -5.27 -17.30
N SER A 227 3.85 -6.47 -17.42
CA SER A 227 4.05 -7.56 -16.46
C SER A 227 5.47 -8.12 -16.49
N LYS A 228 6.13 -8.20 -15.33
CA LYS A 228 7.45 -8.84 -15.13
C LYS A 228 7.55 -9.49 -13.74
N GLY A 229 8.42 -10.49 -13.59
CA GLY A 229 8.76 -11.10 -12.30
C GLY A 229 8.36 -12.57 -12.18
N THR A 230 7.88 -12.97 -11.01
CA THR A 230 7.62 -14.36 -10.65
C THR A 230 6.21 -14.49 -10.06
N VAL A 231 5.44 -15.47 -10.50
CA VAL A 231 4.15 -15.86 -9.91
C VAL A 231 4.43 -16.61 -8.61
N TYR A 232 3.68 -16.34 -7.55
CA TYR A 232 3.72 -17.20 -6.36
C TYR A 232 2.30 -17.58 -5.92
N GLY A 233 2.11 -18.82 -5.49
CA GLY A 233 0.77 -19.37 -5.20
C GLY A 233 -0.08 -19.48 -6.47
N THR A 234 -1.39 -19.25 -6.36
CA THR A 234 -2.31 -19.25 -7.51
C THR A 234 -2.70 -17.82 -7.88
N TYR A 235 -2.46 -17.40 -9.12
CA TYR A 235 -2.92 -16.13 -9.68
C TYR A 235 -3.99 -16.36 -10.74
N GLU A 236 -5.04 -15.53 -10.74
CA GLU A 236 -6.16 -15.61 -11.68
C GLU A 236 -6.32 -14.31 -12.47
N ILE A 237 -6.20 -14.38 -13.80
CA ILE A 237 -6.64 -13.33 -14.72
C ILE A 237 -8.14 -13.49 -14.92
N LYS A 238 -8.95 -12.60 -14.35
CA LYS A 238 -10.42 -12.70 -14.40
C LYS A 238 -10.97 -12.47 -15.81
N ASN A 239 -12.16 -13.00 -16.05
CA ASN A 239 -12.95 -12.68 -17.24
C ASN A 239 -13.16 -11.16 -17.37
N GLY A 240 -12.97 -10.63 -18.58
CA GLY A 240 -13.04 -9.20 -18.88
C GLY A 240 -11.70 -8.48 -18.76
N ASN A 241 -10.71 -9.09 -18.11
CA ASN A 241 -9.41 -8.48 -17.92
C ASN A 241 -8.40 -8.95 -18.98
N THR A 242 -7.44 -8.08 -19.26
CA THR A 242 -6.28 -8.38 -20.10
C THR A 242 -5.00 -8.27 -19.29
N PHE A 243 -4.07 -9.18 -19.48
CA PHE A 243 -2.76 -9.23 -18.84
C PHE A 243 -1.68 -9.29 -19.91
N GLU A 244 -0.75 -8.34 -19.93
CA GLU A 244 0.26 -8.21 -20.99
C GLU A 244 1.69 -8.24 -20.42
N ILE A 245 2.46 -9.26 -20.82
CA ILE A 245 3.92 -9.32 -20.64
C ILE A 245 4.53 -8.59 -21.83
N GLU A 246 5.09 -7.40 -21.61
CA GLU A 246 5.73 -6.60 -22.67
C GLU A 246 6.99 -7.27 -23.23
N SER A 247 7.39 -6.88 -24.44
CA SER A 247 8.45 -7.55 -25.21
C SER A 247 9.82 -7.59 -24.54
N THR A 248 10.11 -6.66 -23.63
CA THR A 248 11.36 -6.59 -22.88
C THR A 248 11.30 -7.29 -21.52
N ASN A 249 10.13 -7.82 -21.14
CA ASN A 249 9.89 -8.38 -19.82
C ASN A 249 9.91 -9.90 -19.78
N LYS A 250 10.12 -10.42 -18.57
CA LYS A 250 10.04 -11.84 -18.26
C LYS A 250 9.08 -12.09 -17.11
N LEU A 251 8.20 -13.08 -17.25
CA LEU A 251 7.39 -13.67 -16.20
C LEU A 251 7.80 -15.13 -15.97
N GLU A 252 7.96 -15.55 -14.72
CA GLU A 252 8.23 -16.94 -14.33
C GLU A 252 7.09 -17.49 -13.47
N ILE A 253 6.65 -18.72 -13.73
CA ILE A 253 5.71 -19.48 -12.89
C ILE A 253 6.53 -20.61 -12.23
N PRO A 254 6.97 -20.49 -10.97
CA PRO A 254 7.75 -21.52 -10.28
C PRO A 254 6.97 -22.81 -10.02
N SER A 255 7.70 -23.88 -9.74
CA SER A 255 7.10 -25.13 -9.26
C SER A 255 6.25 -24.91 -8.00
N GLY A 256 5.10 -25.59 -7.92
CA GLY A 256 4.14 -25.44 -6.81
C GLY A 256 3.23 -24.19 -6.89
N THR A 257 3.31 -23.41 -7.98
CA THR A 257 2.48 -22.21 -8.20
C THR A 257 1.56 -22.40 -9.42
N SER A 258 0.59 -21.50 -9.62
CA SER A 258 -0.39 -21.58 -10.68
C SER A 258 -0.74 -20.22 -11.28
N LEU A 259 -0.82 -20.13 -12.61
CA LEU A 259 -1.39 -19.02 -13.36
C LEU A 259 -2.67 -19.51 -14.07
N ILE A 260 -3.83 -18.94 -13.73
CA ILE A 260 -5.13 -19.28 -14.29
C ILE A 260 -5.62 -18.11 -15.14
N ASN A 261 -5.71 -18.29 -16.45
CA ASN A 261 -6.22 -17.29 -17.37
C ASN A 261 -7.71 -17.53 -17.69
N ASN A 262 -8.60 -16.78 -17.03
CA ASN A 262 -10.02 -16.68 -17.34
C ASN A 262 -10.36 -15.44 -18.21
N GLY A 263 -9.35 -14.64 -18.61
CA GLY A 263 -9.48 -13.42 -19.40
C GLY A 263 -8.65 -13.46 -20.70
N ILE A 264 -7.84 -12.43 -20.93
CA ILE A 264 -6.88 -12.38 -22.04
C ILE A 264 -5.46 -12.31 -21.45
N LEU A 265 -4.59 -13.24 -21.82
CA LEU A 265 -3.15 -13.20 -21.55
C LEU A 265 -2.44 -12.89 -22.87
N THR A 266 -1.60 -11.86 -22.90
CA THR A 266 -0.76 -11.52 -24.05
C THR A 266 0.70 -11.59 -23.61
N ASN A 267 1.47 -12.53 -24.16
CA ASN A 267 2.90 -12.61 -23.96
C ASN A 267 3.62 -12.05 -25.19
N ASN A 268 4.19 -10.85 -25.07
CA ASN A 268 5.11 -10.29 -26.07
C ASN A 268 6.58 -10.51 -25.67
N GLY A 269 6.86 -10.76 -24.39
CA GLY A 269 8.20 -10.95 -23.83
C GLY A 269 8.56 -12.43 -23.62
N THR A 270 9.01 -12.78 -22.42
CA THR A 270 9.34 -14.16 -22.04
C THR A 270 8.44 -14.67 -20.93
N LEU A 271 7.84 -15.84 -21.10
CA LEU A 271 7.10 -16.57 -20.08
C LEU A 271 7.82 -17.91 -19.80
N THR A 272 8.28 -18.14 -18.58
CA THR A 272 8.88 -19.41 -18.16
C THR A 272 7.94 -20.11 -17.20
N ASP A 273 7.43 -21.29 -17.54
CA ASP A 273 6.58 -22.08 -16.66
C ASP A 273 7.32 -23.32 -16.13
N LYS A 274 7.36 -23.44 -14.81
CA LYS A 274 7.84 -24.57 -14.01
C LYS A 274 6.73 -25.09 -13.07
N GLY A 275 5.57 -24.44 -13.05
CA GLY A 275 4.45 -24.66 -12.14
C GLY A 275 3.23 -25.16 -12.90
N THR A 276 2.11 -24.46 -12.79
CA THR A 276 0.87 -24.79 -13.50
C THR A 276 0.33 -23.58 -14.24
N LEU A 277 0.12 -23.70 -15.55
CA LEU A 277 -0.52 -22.67 -16.36
C LEU A 277 -1.83 -23.22 -16.94
N ILE A 278 -2.96 -22.63 -16.54
CA ILE A 278 -4.29 -23.01 -17.01
C ILE A 278 -4.85 -21.88 -17.88
N ASN A 279 -4.98 -22.10 -19.18
CA ASN A 279 -5.66 -21.17 -20.07
C ASN A 279 -7.12 -21.58 -20.30
N ASN A 280 -8.06 -20.88 -19.67
CA ASN A 280 -9.49 -21.08 -19.88
C ASN A 280 -10.10 -20.14 -20.93
N ARG A 281 -9.34 -19.16 -21.42
CA ARG A 281 -9.78 -18.18 -22.42
C ARG A 281 -8.70 -17.88 -23.46
N VAL A 282 -8.28 -16.63 -23.65
CA VAL A 282 -7.44 -16.23 -24.78
C VAL A 282 -6.01 -16.06 -24.29
N PHE A 283 -5.07 -16.80 -24.89
CA PHE A 283 -3.64 -16.62 -24.71
C PHE A 283 -2.98 -16.25 -26.05
N ASN A 284 -2.61 -14.97 -26.21
CA ASN A 284 -1.84 -14.47 -27.35
C ASN A 284 -0.34 -14.59 -27.03
N ASN A 285 0.32 -15.62 -27.54
CA ASN A 285 1.75 -15.80 -27.38
C ASN A 285 2.51 -15.27 -28.61
N ASN A 286 2.96 -14.02 -28.52
CA ASN A 286 3.76 -13.34 -29.53
C ASN A 286 5.28 -13.37 -29.21
N GLY A 287 5.62 -13.66 -27.95
CA GLY A 287 6.98 -13.78 -27.43
C GLY A 287 7.42 -15.23 -27.17
N ASP A 288 8.42 -15.39 -26.31
CA ASP A 288 8.97 -16.69 -25.92
C ASP A 288 8.16 -17.30 -24.77
N THR A 289 7.73 -18.56 -24.90
CA THR A 289 7.14 -19.34 -23.78
C THR A 289 7.91 -20.65 -23.62
N ASP A 290 8.60 -20.81 -22.49
CA ASP A 290 9.37 -22.00 -22.13
C ASP A 290 8.61 -22.82 -21.08
N LEU A 291 8.19 -24.04 -21.42
CA LEU A 291 7.67 -25.02 -20.47
C LEU A 291 8.80 -25.93 -20.01
N VAL A 292 9.13 -25.86 -18.72
CA VAL A 292 10.24 -26.61 -18.11
C VAL A 292 9.72 -27.93 -17.53
N ALA A 293 10.55 -28.98 -17.55
CA ALA A 293 10.24 -30.27 -16.93
C ALA A 293 9.58 -30.12 -15.53
N GLY A 294 8.39 -30.70 -15.38
CA GLY A 294 7.56 -30.58 -14.19
C GLY A 294 6.43 -29.54 -14.27
N SER A 295 6.40 -28.71 -15.33
CA SER A 295 5.28 -27.80 -15.61
C SER A 295 4.01 -28.56 -16.02
N LEU A 296 2.85 -28.11 -15.56
CA LEU A 296 1.54 -28.54 -16.03
C LEU A 296 0.87 -27.42 -16.81
N PHE A 297 0.81 -27.55 -18.13
CA PHE A 297 0.03 -26.65 -18.98
C PHE A 297 -1.31 -27.27 -19.37
N THR A 298 -2.41 -26.60 -19.08
CA THR A 298 -3.77 -27.01 -19.49
C THR A 298 -4.40 -25.90 -20.31
N ASN A 299 -4.87 -26.22 -21.51
CA ASN A 299 -5.58 -25.26 -22.37
C ASN A 299 -7.03 -25.71 -22.59
N ASN A 300 -7.96 -25.00 -21.97
CA ASN A 300 -9.41 -25.10 -22.17
C ASN A 300 -9.96 -23.96 -23.07
N GLY A 301 -9.10 -23.06 -23.54
CA GLY A 301 -9.46 -21.91 -24.38
C GLY A 301 -8.70 -21.85 -25.70
N THR A 302 -8.50 -20.64 -26.21
CA THR A 302 -7.83 -20.35 -27.49
C THR A 302 -6.40 -19.87 -27.24
N ILE A 303 -5.45 -20.40 -28.03
CA ILE A 303 -4.07 -19.92 -28.08
C ILE A 303 -3.80 -19.35 -29.47
N ASN A 304 -3.35 -18.10 -29.55
CA ASN A 304 -2.93 -17.44 -30.77
C ASN A 304 -1.41 -17.28 -30.76
N CYS A 305 -0.72 -17.81 -31.78
CA CYS A 305 0.73 -17.69 -31.92
C CYS A 305 1.06 -16.98 -33.24
N THR A 306 1.72 -15.83 -33.18
CA THR A 306 2.03 -15.02 -34.39
C THR A 306 3.48 -15.13 -34.88
N ASN A 307 4.41 -15.68 -34.07
CA ASN A 307 5.86 -15.68 -34.38
C ASN A 307 6.56 -17.05 -34.39
N HIS A 308 5.83 -18.16 -34.62
CA HIS A 308 6.39 -19.52 -34.85
C HIS A 308 7.43 -20.09 -33.85
N LYS A 309 7.69 -19.47 -32.70
CA LYS A 309 8.33 -20.17 -31.58
C LYS A 309 7.24 -20.87 -30.78
N ALA A 310 6.94 -22.11 -31.20
CA ALA A 310 6.02 -22.98 -30.49
C ALA A 310 6.41 -23.05 -29.01
N VAL A 311 5.40 -23.19 -28.14
CA VAL A 311 5.57 -23.56 -26.73
C VAL A 311 6.61 -24.70 -26.65
N GLN A 312 7.82 -24.40 -26.20
CA GLN A 312 8.89 -25.39 -26.23
C GLN A 312 8.78 -26.26 -24.99
N LEU A 313 8.44 -27.53 -25.20
CA LEU A 313 8.63 -28.58 -24.20
C LEU A 313 10.13 -28.89 -24.14
N ARG A 314 10.81 -28.41 -23.08
CA ARG A 314 12.18 -28.84 -22.80
C ARG A 314 12.12 -30.02 -21.82
N ALA A 315 12.45 -31.20 -22.34
CA ALA A 315 12.63 -32.41 -21.55
C ALA A 315 13.80 -32.27 -20.57
#